data_AF-K2DLX5-F1
#
_entry.id   AF-K2DLX5-F1
#
_cell.length_a   1.000
_cell.length_b   1.000
_cell.length_c   1.000
_cell.angle_alpha   90.00
_cell.angle_beta   90.00
_cell.angle_gamma   90.00
#
_symmetry.space_group_name_H-M   'P 1'
#
loop_
_entity.id
_entity.type
_entity.pdbx_description
1 polymer ?
#
loop_
_entity_poly.entity_id
_entity_poly.type
_entity_poly.pdbx_seq_one_letter_code
_entity_poly.pdbx_strand_id
1 'polypeptide(L)'
;VAGVADAVASRASWQGWVWYLQQIPSQAGWPLTLLGLAGAIMAAWRRIPGLGFWWLGFAVGYLFFSAIDLKEARHSVFLLPSVVFFAVLLVYTLVPPRLGHWAHAALAMLVLATVALTVWTRPVFYVQGYAQAAAEVARLAPRDSTVMFSGYRDGSFVFNMRAREGRRDLQVMRADKLLLGVAVRRELGVEQKGLTEVEIAEAINANGVHYVVMQPGFWTDLEAMQRFERVMVSDQFEVVARIATPANHKAHETELVIYRNKGAVAPRRQGADIELKIINRRISAD
;
A
#
# COMPACT_ATOMS: atom_id res chain seq x y z
N VAL A 1 0.89 -4.70 0.08
CA VAL A 1 2.08 -3.94 -0.38
C VAL A 1 3.30 -4.70 0.08
N ALA A 2 4.04 -5.34 -0.83
CA ALA A 2 5.29 -6.01 -0.47
C ALA A 2 6.26 -5.00 0.18
N GLY A 3 6.78 -5.33 1.36
CA GLY A 3 7.83 -4.56 2.04
C GLY A 3 7.38 -3.55 3.10
N VAL A 4 6.08 -3.38 3.37
CA VAL A 4 5.63 -2.63 4.55
C VAL A 4 5.40 -3.61 5.68
N ALA A 5 6.22 -3.54 6.74
CA ALA A 5 6.02 -4.38 7.91
C ALA A 5 4.71 -3.99 8.63
N ASP A 6 3.92 -5.00 8.96
CA ASP A 6 2.68 -4.89 9.70
C ASP A 6 2.49 -6.10 10.65
N ALA A 7 1.64 -5.94 11.65
CA ALA A 7 1.27 -7.02 12.55
C ALA A 7 -0.10 -6.80 13.16
N VAL A 8 -0.79 -7.90 13.44
CA VAL A 8 -1.93 -7.95 14.35
C VAL A 8 -1.38 -8.18 15.74
N ALA A 9 -1.05 -7.10 16.45
CA ALA A 9 -0.55 -7.17 17.82
C ALA A 9 -1.51 -6.40 18.73
N SER A 10 -2.15 -7.12 19.66
CA SER A 10 -3.06 -6.52 20.64
C SER A 10 -2.37 -5.41 21.40
N ARG A 11 -3.03 -4.27 21.56
CA ARG A 11 -2.60 -3.15 22.43
C ARG A 11 -2.40 -3.54 23.89
N ALA A 12 -3.01 -4.65 24.34
CA ALA A 12 -2.83 -5.19 25.69
C ALA A 12 -1.57 -6.07 25.81
N SER A 13 -0.93 -6.42 24.69
CA SER A 13 0.24 -7.30 24.68
C SER A 13 1.54 -6.50 24.71
N TRP A 14 2.55 -7.05 25.39
CA TRP A 14 3.92 -6.52 25.37
C TRP A 14 4.47 -6.36 23.95
N GLN A 15 4.17 -7.33 23.08
CA GLN A 15 4.60 -7.32 21.68
C GLN A 15 4.03 -6.11 20.93
N GLY A 16 2.77 -5.72 21.20
CA GLY A 16 2.14 -4.54 20.60
C GLY A 16 2.80 -3.23 21.01
N TRP A 17 3.28 -3.13 22.25
CA TRP A 17 4.00 -1.96 22.73
C TRP A 17 5.40 -1.86 22.11
N VAL A 18 6.19 -2.93 22.13
CA VAL A 18 7.57 -2.90 21.62
C VAL A 18 7.64 -2.84 20.08
N TRP A 19 6.53 -3.15 19.39
CA TRP A 19 6.48 -3.24 17.93
C TRP A 19 7.05 -2.02 17.21
N TYR A 20 6.61 -0.81 17.56
CA TYR A 20 7.08 0.39 16.88
C TYR A 20 8.54 0.69 17.15
N LEU A 21 9.05 0.39 18.36
CA LEU A 21 10.49 0.54 18.66
C LEU A 21 11.33 -0.38 17.76
N GLN A 22 10.87 -1.61 17.53
CA GLN A 22 11.53 -2.55 16.62
C GLN A 22 11.51 -2.10 15.16
N GLN A 23 10.55 -1.26 14.76
CA GLN A 23 10.47 -0.72 13.41
C GLN A 23 11.31 0.54 13.19
N ILE A 24 11.82 1.21 14.22
CA ILE A 24 12.63 2.43 14.03
C ILE A 24 13.92 2.12 13.24
N PRO A 25 14.71 1.07 13.54
CA PRO A 25 15.89 0.73 12.73
C PRO A 25 15.57 0.40 11.29
N SER A 26 14.41 -0.20 11.01
CA SER A 26 14.03 -0.54 9.64
C SER A 26 13.69 0.71 8.82
N GLN A 27 13.24 1.79 9.45
CA GLN A 27 12.88 3.05 8.79
C GLN A 27 14.04 4.06 8.72
N ALA A 28 14.73 4.28 9.84
CA ALA A 28 15.81 5.27 9.94
C ALA A 28 17.21 4.68 9.67
N GLY A 29 17.34 3.35 9.70
CA GLY A 29 18.63 2.67 9.71
C GLY A 29 19.22 2.54 11.12
N TRP A 30 20.04 1.51 11.32
CA TRP A 30 20.73 1.27 12.59
C TRP A 30 21.60 2.44 13.06
N PRO A 31 22.43 3.07 12.21
CA PRO A 31 23.30 4.16 12.66
C PRO A 31 22.52 5.33 13.27
N LEU A 32 21.47 5.79 12.60
CA LEU A 32 20.64 6.90 13.10
C LEU A 32 19.86 6.50 14.36
N THR A 33 19.37 5.26 14.45
CA THR A 33 18.70 4.78 15.66
C THR A 33 19.63 4.79 16.87
N LEU A 34 20.86 4.29 16.71
CA LEU A 34 21.84 4.24 17.81
C LEU A 34 22.27 5.65 18.23
N LEU A 35 22.55 6.55 17.28
CA LEU A 35 22.87 7.95 17.56
C LEU A 35 21.71 8.68 18.22
N GLY A 36 20.47 8.46 17.75
CA GLY A 36 19.27 9.03 18.34
C GLY A 36 19.08 8.61 19.78
N LEU A 37 19.23 7.31 20.07
CA LEU A 37 19.14 6.77 21.42
C LEU A 37 20.25 7.34 22.33
N ALA A 38 21.50 7.34 21.87
CA ALA A 38 22.63 7.88 22.63
C ALA A 38 22.47 9.39 22.87
N GLY A 39 21.96 10.15 21.90
CA GLY A 39 21.66 11.57 22.03
C GLY A 39 20.55 11.85 23.03
N ALA A 40 19.50 11.04 23.03
CA ALA A 40 18.41 11.10 23.99
C ALA A 40 18.91 10.82 25.42
N ILE A 41 19.73 9.78 25.61
CA ILE A 41 20.35 9.44 26.90
C ILE A 41 21.27 10.56 27.39
N MET A 42 22.15 11.06 26.53
CA MET A 42 23.06 12.16 26.85
C MET A 42 22.28 13.43 27.23
N ALA A 43 21.24 13.79 26.48
CA ALA A 43 20.41 14.94 26.75
C ALA A 43 19.69 14.85 28.10
N ALA A 44 19.17 13.67 28.44
CA ALA A 44 18.54 13.40 29.73
C ALA A 44 19.57 13.45 30.88
N TRP A 45 20.73 12.82 30.71
CA TRP A 45 21.79 12.79 31.73
C TRP A 45 22.35 14.20 32.01
N ARG A 46 22.60 14.98 30.96
CA ARG A 46 23.06 16.37 31.07
C ARG A 46 21.96 17.36 31.41
N ARG A 47 20.70 16.92 31.50
CA ARG A 47 19.51 17.75 31.76
C ARG A 47 19.43 18.98 30.85
N ILE A 48 19.64 18.78 29.55
CA ILE A 48 19.61 19.87 28.56
C ILE A 48 18.21 20.50 28.54
N PRO A 49 18.05 21.81 28.84
CA PRO A 49 16.75 22.47 28.89
C PRO A 49 16.16 22.68 27.49
N GLY A 50 14.84 22.91 27.42
CA GLY A 50 14.15 23.27 26.17
C GLY A 50 13.80 22.11 25.23
N LEU A 51 14.09 20.86 25.61
CA LEU A 51 13.83 19.68 24.78
C LEU A 51 12.43 19.07 24.94
N GLY A 52 11.55 19.74 25.70
CA GLY A 52 10.23 19.21 26.06
C GLY A 52 9.36 18.82 24.86
N PHE A 53 9.40 19.62 23.77
CA PHE A 53 8.68 19.32 22.54
C PHE A 53 9.08 17.98 21.92
N TRP A 54 10.39 17.68 21.86
CA TRP A 54 10.89 16.45 21.23
C TRP A 54 10.60 15.20 22.06
N TRP A 55 10.74 15.31 23.39
CA TRP A 55 10.37 14.26 24.33
C TRP A 55 8.87 13.98 24.31
N LEU A 56 8.06 15.03 24.43
CA LEU A 56 6.61 14.91 24.49
C LEU A 56 6.05 14.44 23.14
N GLY A 57 6.56 14.97 22.02
CA GLY A 57 6.15 14.55 20.68
C GLY A 57 6.43 13.06 20.44
N PHE A 58 7.62 12.59 20.85
CA PHE A 58 7.93 11.16 20.78
C PHE A 58 7.02 10.34 21.69
N ALA A 59 6.87 10.73 22.95
CA ALA A 59 6.07 9.99 23.93
C ALA A 59 4.58 9.92 23.52
N VAL A 60 3.97 11.05 23.20
CA VAL A 60 2.56 11.13 22.80
C VAL A 60 2.32 10.38 21.50
N GLY A 61 3.16 10.60 20.48
CA GLY A 61 3.06 9.87 19.22
C GLY A 61 3.19 8.37 19.45
N TYR A 62 4.17 7.95 20.24
CA TYR A 62 4.40 6.54 20.53
C TYR A 62 3.22 5.91 21.27
N LEU A 63 2.70 6.55 22.32
CA LEU A 63 1.54 6.07 23.06
C LEU A 63 0.30 6.00 22.16
N PHE A 64 0.04 7.04 21.37
CA PHE A 64 -1.11 7.11 20.47
C PHE A 64 -1.11 5.97 19.45
N PHE A 65 -0.02 5.80 18.69
CA PHE A 65 0.05 4.72 17.71
C PHE A 65 0.12 3.34 18.36
N SER A 66 0.76 3.22 19.53
CA SER A 66 0.82 1.97 20.30
C SER A 66 -0.55 1.55 20.85
N ALA A 67 -1.50 2.46 21.02
CA ALA A 67 -2.86 2.15 21.45
C ALA A 67 -3.78 1.60 20.33
N ILE A 68 -3.36 1.67 19.06
CA ILE A 68 -4.12 1.18 17.89
C ILE A 68 -3.74 -0.28 17.60
N ASP A 69 -4.70 -1.20 17.53
CA ASP A 69 -4.43 -2.64 17.30
C ASP A 69 -3.87 -2.94 15.90
N LEU A 70 -4.22 -2.14 14.90
CA LEU A 70 -3.65 -2.23 13.56
C LEU A 70 -2.27 -1.57 13.50
N LYS A 71 -1.21 -2.39 13.56
CA LYS A 71 0.18 -1.92 13.49
C LYS A 71 0.69 -1.91 12.06
N GLU A 72 1.16 -0.75 11.59
CA GLU A 72 1.82 -0.60 10.29
C GLU A 72 3.01 0.34 10.42
N ALA A 73 4.13 0.02 9.77
CA ALA A 73 5.40 0.71 10.01
C ALA A 73 5.31 2.21 9.66
N ARG A 74 4.47 2.55 8.68
CA ARG A 74 4.21 3.94 8.27
C ARG A 74 3.64 4.82 9.39
N HIS A 75 2.97 4.25 10.38
CA HIS A 75 2.44 5.03 11.51
C HIS A 75 3.57 5.55 12.42
N SER A 76 4.72 4.86 12.49
CA SER A 76 5.88 5.34 13.27
C SER A 76 6.72 6.41 12.56
N VAL A 77 6.41 6.78 11.32
CA VAL A 77 7.15 7.85 10.61
C VAL A 77 7.12 9.17 11.40
N PHE A 78 6.05 9.42 12.15
CA PHE A 78 5.91 10.60 13.01
C PHE A 78 6.82 10.59 14.24
N LEU A 79 7.40 9.45 14.61
CA LEU A 79 8.37 9.33 15.71
C LEU A 79 9.79 9.68 15.25
N LEU A 80 10.08 9.52 13.95
CA LEU A 80 11.41 9.65 13.39
C LEU A 80 12.01 11.06 13.53
N PRO A 81 11.26 12.18 13.43
CA PRO A 81 11.81 13.51 13.65
C PRO A 81 12.51 13.66 15.01
N SER A 82 11.94 13.12 16.09
CA SER A 82 12.58 13.15 17.41
C SER A 82 13.86 12.30 17.44
N VAL A 83 13.84 11.11 16.82
CA VAL A 83 15.03 10.24 16.72
C VAL A 83 16.16 10.95 15.98
N VAL A 84 15.86 11.56 14.83
CA VAL A 84 16.83 12.32 14.02
C VAL A 84 17.33 13.54 14.79
N PHE A 85 16.44 14.28 15.45
CA PHE A 85 16.81 15.44 16.26
C PHE A 85 17.82 15.07 17.35
N PHE A 86 17.57 14.00 18.11
CA PHE A 86 18.50 13.56 19.15
C PHE A 86 19.84 13.07 18.56
N ALA A 87 19.84 12.44 17.39
CA ALA A 87 21.07 12.04 16.70
C ALA A 87 21.92 13.27 16.33
N VAL A 88 21.28 14.30 15.75
CA VAL A 88 21.93 15.57 15.39
C VAL A 88 22.44 16.28 16.65
N LEU A 89 21.64 16.32 17.72
CA LEU A 89 22.02 16.93 18.99
C LEU A 89 23.27 16.25 19.57
N LEU A 90 23.37 14.93 19.51
CA LEU A 90 24.55 14.20 19.96
C LEU A 90 25.80 14.61 19.17
N VAL A 91 25.73 14.58 17.83
CA VAL A 91 26.87 14.94 16.98
C VAL A 91 27.28 16.39 17.24
N TYR A 92 26.31 17.30 17.32
CA TYR A 92 26.57 18.72 17.54
C TYR A 92 27.22 18.99 18.91
N THR A 93 26.83 18.25 19.95
CA THR A 93 27.36 18.45 21.31
C THR A 93 28.70 17.75 21.56
N LEU A 94 29.02 16.68 20.81
CA LEU A 94 30.31 15.99 20.91
C LEU A 94 31.41 16.69 20.12
N VAL A 95 31.08 17.45 19.07
CA VAL A 95 32.08 18.21 18.30
C VAL A 95 32.49 19.48 19.07
N PRO A 96 33.77 19.66 19.41
CA PRO A 96 34.24 20.82 20.16
C PRO A 96 33.92 22.15 19.45
N PRO A 97 33.55 23.23 20.18
CA PRO A 97 33.26 24.54 19.58
C PRO A 97 34.41 25.12 18.75
N ARG A 98 35.66 24.78 19.13
CA ARG A 98 36.90 25.17 18.44
C ARG A 98 37.02 24.59 17.03
N LEU A 99 36.24 23.55 16.75
CA LEU A 99 36.18 22.82 15.49
C LEU A 99 34.83 23.05 14.78
N GLY A 100 34.18 24.21 14.97
CA GLY A 100 32.80 24.47 14.53
C GLY A 100 32.48 24.16 13.05
N HIS A 101 33.45 24.24 12.15
CA HIS A 101 33.29 23.81 10.74
C HIS A 101 33.24 22.27 10.60
N TRP A 102 33.92 21.53 11.46
CA TRP A 102 33.86 20.06 11.50
C TRP A 102 32.54 19.52 12.00
N ALA A 103 31.77 20.28 12.80
CA ALA A 103 30.42 19.86 13.20
C ALA A 103 29.50 19.75 11.98
N HIS A 104 29.58 20.72 11.08
CA HIS A 104 28.85 20.73 9.82
C HIS A 104 29.34 19.61 8.90
N ALA A 105 30.65 19.39 8.81
CA ALA A 105 31.22 18.28 8.04
C ALA A 105 30.77 16.91 8.58
N ALA A 106 30.74 16.72 9.90
CA ALA A 106 30.28 15.49 10.54
C ALA A 106 28.79 15.23 10.28
N LEU A 107 27.94 16.27 10.35
CA LEU A 107 26.53 16.17 10.01
C LEU A 107 26.32 15.87 8.53
N ALA A 108 27.07 16.52 7.64
CA ALA A 108 27.03 16.23 6.20
C ALA A 108 27.44 14.78 5.92
N MET A 109 28.51 14.30 6.56
CA MET A 109 28.95 12.90 6.47
C MET A 109 27.89 11.93 6.98
N LEU A 110 27.19 12.24 8.07
CA LEU A 110 26.10 11.42 8.59
C LEU A 110 24.94 11.31 7.57
N VAL A 111 24.57 12.42 6.94
CA VAL A 111 23.54 12.44 5.88
C VAL A 111 24.00 11.61 4.68
N LEU A 112 25.21 11.84 4.18
CA LEU A 112 25.76 11.11 3.03
C LEU A 112 25.88 9.60 3.31
N ALA A 113 26.35 9.22 4.51
CA ALA A 113 26.43 7.83 4.93
C ALA A 113 25.05 7.18 5.02
N THR A 114 24.05 7.91 5.52
CA THR A 114 22.67 7.43 5.58
C THR A 114 22.12 7.19 4.17
N VAL A 115 22.28 8.17 3.26
CA VAL A 115 21.84 8.05 1.87
C VAL A 115 22.54 6.87 1.18
N ALA A 116 23.87 6.77 1.30
CA ALA A 116 24.64 5.70 0.70
C ALA A 116 24.20 4.32 1.23
N LEU A 117 23.99 4.19 2.54
CA LEU A 117 23.50 2.96 3.16
C LEU A 117 22.09 2.61 2.66
N THR A 118 21.18 3.58 2.56
CA THR A 118 19.83 3.37 2.05
C THR A 118 19.86 2.91 0.61
N VAL A 119 20.60 3.59 -0.26
CA VAL A 119 20.73 3.22 -1.69
C VAL A 119 21.32 1.81 -1.84
N TRP A 120 22.31 1.45 -1.01
CA TRP A 120 22.96 0.15 -1.07
C TRP A 120 22.10 -0.99 -0.53
N THR A 121 21.34 -0.77 0.55
CA THR A 121 20.63 -1.84 1.28
C THR A 121 19.14 -1.93 0.96
N ARG A 122 18.55 -0.91 0.35
CA ARG A 122 17.12 -0.82 0.05
C ARG A 122 16.87 -0.67 -1.45
N PRO A 123 16.96 -1.76 -2.24
CA PRO A 123 16.58 -1.70 -3.64
C PRO A 123 15.10 -1.32 -3.77
N VAL A 124 14.79 -0.47 -4.76
CA VAL A 124 13.40 -0.11 -5.06
C VAL A 124 12.76 -1.25 -5.84
N PHE A 125 11.87 -2.00 -5.20
CA PHE A 125 11.15 -3.07 -5.86
C PHE A 125 10.11 -2.52 -6.83
N TYR A 126 10.09 -3.07 -8.05
CA TYR A 126 9.13 -2.72 -9.09
C TYR A 126 8.52 -3.95 -9.73
N VAL A 127 7.32 -3.74 -10.30
CA VAL A 127 6.62 -4.67 -11.18
C VAL A 127 6.06 -3.86 -12.34
N GLN A 128 6.37 -4.26 -13.56
CA GLN A 128 5.93 -3.55 -14.77
C GLN A 128 4.60 -4.13 -15.31
N GLY A 129 4.15 -3.70 -16.49
CA GLY A 129 2.97 -4.23 -17.18
C GLY A 129 1.66 -3.53 -16.83
N TYR A 130 1.46 -3.04 -15.60
CA TYR A 130 0.21 -2.37 -15.19
C TYR A 130 -0.14 -1.13 -16.01
N ALA A 131 0.86 -0.29 -16.33
CA ALA A 131 0.67 0.89 -17.17
C ALA A 131 0.30 0.49 -18.61
N GLN A 132 0.90 -0.58 -19.13
CA GLN A 132 0.62 -1.12 -20.46
C GLN A 132 -0.77 -1.78 -20.52
N ALA A 133 -1.16 -2.54 -19.50
CA ALA A 133 -2.50 -3.13 -19.41
C ALA A 133 -3.59 -2.05 -19.32
N ALA A 134 -3.37 -1.01 -18.50
CA ALA A 134 -4.24 0.16 -18.46
C ALA A 134 -4.29 0.88 -19.82
N ALA A 135 -3.15 0.96 -20.52
CA ALA A 135 -3.10 1.55 -21.85
C ALA A 135 -3.93 0.80 -22.88
N GLU A 136 -3.77 -0.51 -22.89
CA GLU A 136 -4.39 -1.37 -23.87
C GLU A 136 -5.90 -1.44 -23.64
N VAL A 137 -6.34 -1.65 -22.39
CA VAL A 137 -7.78 -1.68 -22.10
C VAL A 137 -8.43 -0.31 -22.31
N ALA A 138 -7.74 0.80 -22.02
CA ALA A 138 -8.25 2.13 -22.30
C ALA A 138 -8.27 2.47 -23.79
N ARG A 139 -7.58 1.71 -24.64
CA ARG A 139 -7.71 1.81 -26.11
C ARG A 139 -8.91 1.02 -26.62
N LEU A 140 -9.16 -0.15 -26.01
CA LEU A 140 -10.18 -1.11 -26.43
C LEU A 140 -11.59 -0.79 -25.88
N ALA A 141 -11.68 -0.31 -24.65
CA ALA A 141 -12.96 -0.13 -23.96
C ALA A 141 -13.81 0.97 -24.62
N PRO A 142 -15.13 0.74 -24.81
CA PRO A 142 -16.05 1.77 -25.29
C PRO A 142 -16.05 3.00 -24.38
N ARG A 143 -16.52 4.13 -24.91
CA ARG A 143 -16.71 5.32 -24.08
C ARG A 143 -17.77 5.08 -23.01
N ASP A 144 -17.63 5.75 -21.86
CA ASP A 144 -18.59 5.72 -20.75
C ASP A 144 -18.88 4.30 -20.23
N SER A 145 -17.87 3.44 -20.24
CA SER A 145 -17.97 2.05 -19.82
C SER A 145 -17.19 1.72 -18.54
N THR A 146 -17.41 0.53 -18.00
CA THR A 146 -16.68 0.01 -16.84
C THR A 146 -15.63 -1.02 -17.29
N VAL A 147 -14.43 -0.90 -16.72
CA VAL A 147 -13.38 -1.90 -16.78
C VAL A 147 -13.24 -2.54 -15.39
N MET A 148 -13.32 -3.86 -15.31
CA MET A 148 -13.08 -4.57 -14.06
C MET A 148 -11.60 -4.95 -13.94
N PHE A 149 -11.05 -4.82 -12.74
CA PHE A 149 -9.71 -5.29 -12.41
C PHE A 149 -9.75 -6.35 -11.30
N SER A 150 -9.00 -7.44 -11.47
CA SER A 150 -8.78 -8.49 -10.48
C SER A 150 -7.28 -8.79 -10.37
N GLY A 151 -6.64 -8.43 -9.26
CA GLY A 151 -5.20 -8.67 -9.08
C GLY A 151 -4.62 -7.99 -7.85
N TYR A 152 -3.39 -8.34 -7.51
CA TYR A 152 -2.75 -7.93 -6.26
C TYR A 152 -2.43 -6.43 -6.18
N ARG A 153 -2.11 -5.77 -7.31
CA ARG A 153 -1.79 -4.33 -7.37
C ARG A 153 -2.86 -3.51 -8.08
N ASP A 154 -4.09 -3.69 -7.64
CA ASP A 154 -5.24 -2.89 -8.06
C ASP A 154 -5.00 -1.36 -8.02
N GLY A 155 -4.33 -0.85 -7.00
CA GLY A 155 -3.99 0.57 -6.87
C GLY A 155 -3.10 1.07 -8.01
N SER A 156 -2.13 0.26 -8.46
CA SER A 156 -1.29 0.59 -9.60
C SER A 156 -2.10 0.66 -10.89
N PHE A 157 -3.01 -0.29 -11.11
CA PHE A 157 -3.88 -0.28 -12.30
C PHE A 157 -4.84 0.93 -12.29
N VAL A 158 -5.56 1.14 -11.19
CA VAL A 158 -6.50 2.27 -11.03
C VAL A 158 -5.79 3.61 -11.21
N PHE A 159 -4.59 3.77 -10.64
CA PHE A 159 -3.78 4.98 -10.83
C PHE A 159 -3.47 5.22 -12.31
N ASN A 160 -2.98 4.19 -13.02
CA ASN A 160 -2.65 4.31 -14.44
C ASN A 160 -3.88 4.57 -15.32
N MET A 161 -5.05 4.04 -14.97
CA MET A 161 -6.31 4.37 -15.63
C MET A 161 -6.70 5.84 -15.40
N ARG A 162 -6.63 6.33 -14.16
CA ARG A 162 -6.98 7.71 -13.82
C ARG A 162 -6.01 8.76 -14.36
N ALA A 163 -4.74 8.40 -14.53
CA ALA A 163 -3.73 9.26 -15.14
C ALA A 163 -4.00 9.54 -16.64
N ARG A 164 -4.94 8.83 -17.27
CA ARG A 164 -5.28 9.00 -18.69
C ARG A 164 -6.34 10.08 -18.86
N GLU A 165 -5.89 11.30 -19.14
CA GLU A 165 -6.80 12.44 -19.34
C GLU A 165 -7.83 12.23 -20.45
N GLY A 166 -7.42 11.59 -21.56
CA GLY A 166 -8.31 11.33 -22.69
C GLY A 166 -9.34 10.23 -22.46
N ARG A 167 -9.31 9.53 -21.31
CA ARG A 167 -10.20 8.40 -20.99
C ARG A 167 -10.82 8.49 -19.58
N ARG A 168 -11.06 9.71 -19.07
CA ARG A 168 -11.73 9.94 -17.77
C ARG A 168 -13.18 9.46 -17.74
N ASP A 169 -13.75 9.12 -18.89
CA ASP A 169 -15.07 8.51 -19.04
C ASP A 169 -15.13 7.07 -18.49
N LEU A 170 -14.00 6.38 -18.42
CA LEU A 170 -13.92 5.00 -17.95
C LEU A 170 -13.97 4.90 -16.43
N GLN A 171 -14.82 4.00 -15.94
CA GLN A 171 -14.82 3.60 -14.52
C GLN A 171 -14.00 2.33 -14.32
N VAL A 172 -13.34 2.23 -13.17
CA VAL A 172 -12.64 1.00 -12.76
C VAL A 172 -13.40 0.37 -11.60
N MET A 173 -13.92 -0.83 -11.83
CA MET A 173 -14.51 -1.67 -10.79
C MET A 173 -13.48 -2.70 -10.33
N ARG A 174 -13.43 -3.01 -9.05
CA ARG A 174 -12.56 -4.06 -8.54
C ARG A 174 -13.35 -5.35 -8.27
N ALA A 175 -12.84 -6.48 -8.75
CA ALA A 175 -13.50 -7.77 -8.58
C ALA A 175 -13.63 -8.17 -7.10
N ASP A 176 -12.63 -7.86 -6.27
CA ASP A 176 -12.67 -8.16 -4.84
C ASP A 176 -13.83 -7.45 -4.12
N LYS A 177 -14.24 -6.26 -4.56
CA LYS A 177 -15.42 -5.56 -3.99
C LYS A 177 -16.74 -6.19 -4.43
N LEU A 178 -16.77 -6.79 -5.61
CA LEU A 178 -17.93 -7.53 -6.09
C LEU A 178 -18.08 -8.86 -5.33
N LEU A 179 -16.98 -9.58 -5.14
CA LEU A 179 -17.00 -10.99 -4.71
C LEU A 179 -16.73 -11.17 -3.22
N LEU A 180 -16.08 -10.20 -2.57
CA LEU A 180 -15.56 -10.34 -1.22
C LEU A 180 -15.97 -9.15 -0.33
N GLY A 181 -16.13 -9.43 0.95
CA GLY A 181 -16.18 -8.45 2.03
C GLY A 181 -14.85 -8.48 2.78
N VAL A 182 -13.96 -7.53 2.52
CA VAL A 182 -12.68 -7.42 3.23
C VAL A 182 -12.79 -6.31 4.27
N ALA A 183 -12.60 -6.64 5.56
CA ALA A 183 -12.73 -5.68 6.66
C ALA A 183 -11.71 -4.54 6.56
N VAL A 184 -10.44 -4.87 6.33
CA VAL A 184 -9.33 -3.92 6.04
C VAL A 184 -8.23 -4.60 5.23
N ARG A 185 -7.82 -5.81 5.64
CA ARG A 185 -6.88 -6.68 4.93
C ARG A 185 -7.38 -8.12 4.95
N ARG A 186 -6.85 -8.95 4.05
CA ARG A 186 -7.21 -10.37 3.97
C ARG A 186 -6.84 -11.13 5.25
N GLU A 187 -5.69 -10.81 5.86
CA GLU A 187 -5.20 -11.43 7.08
C GLU A 187 -6.07 -11.12 8.32
N LEU A 188 -6.91 -10.09 8.23
CA LEU A 188 -7.86 -9.67 9.26
C LEU A 188 -9.26 -10.27 9.08
N GLY A 189 -9.44 -11.13 8.07
CA GLY A 189 -10.70 -11.77 7.74
C GLY A 189 -11.21 -11.41 6.35
N VAL A 190 -11.65 -12.42 5.61
CA VAL A 190 -12.32 -12.28 4.32
C VAL A 190 -13.66 -12.98 4.39
N GLU A 191 -14.72 -12.23 4.13
CA GLU A 191 -16.05 -12.77 3.88
C GLU A 191 -16.17 -13.05 2.37
N GLN A 192 -16.52 -14.28 2.01
CA GLN A 192 -16.79 -14.65 0.61
C GLN A 192 -18.28 -14.50 0.34
N LYS A 193 -18.65 -13.77 -0.71
CA LYS A 193 -20.06 -13.76 -1.15
C LYS A 193 -20.36 -15.09 -1.83
N GLY A 194 -21.50 -15.69 -1.49
CA GLY A 194 -21.91 -17.02 -1.96
C GLY A 194 -22.40 -17.07 -3.42
N LEU A 195 -21.88 -16.21 -4.30
CA LEU A 195 -22.31 -16.12 -5.69
C LEU A 195 -21.87 -17.37 -6.48
N THR A 196 -22.77 -17.85 -7.33
CA THR A 196 -22.52 -18.88 -8.34
C THR A 196 -21.82 -18.27 -9.57
N GLU A 197 -21.27 -19.11 -10.45
CA GLU A 197 -20.63 -18.66 -11.69
C GLU A 197 -21.60 -17.86 -12.59
N VAL A 198 -22.85 -18.29 -12.69
CA VAL A 198 -23.90 -17.60 -13.45
C VAL A 198 -24.20 -16.23 -12.85
N GLU A 199 -24.38 -16.15 -11.53
CA GLU A 199 -24.62 -14.88 -10.85
C GLU A 199 -23.43 -13.92 -10.97
N ILE A 200 -22.19 -14.45 -10.97
CA ILE A 200 -20.98 -13.64 -11.22
C ILE A 200 -21.01 -13.08 -12.65
N ALA A 201 -21.26 -13.93 -13.65
CA ALA A 201 -21.37 -13.53 -15.05
C ALA A 201 -22.45 -12.44 -15.27
N GLU A 202 -23.62 -12.63 -14.68
CA GLU A 202 -24.73 -11.66 -14.72
C GLU A 202 -24.38 -10.37 -13.99
N ALA A 203 -23.74 -10.45 -12.81
CA ALA A 203 -23.31 -9.27 -12.08
C ALA A 203 -22.27 -8.46 -12.87
N ILE A 204 -21.34 -9.11 -13.59
CA ILE A 204 -20.38 -8.43 -14.46
C ILE A 204 -21.13 -7.65 -15.56
N ASN A 205 -22.12 -8.29 -16.21
CA ASN A 205 -22.95 -7.63 -17.23
C ASN A 205 -23.77 -6.46 -16.66
N ALA A 206 -24.41 -6.66 -15.49
CA ALA A 206 -25.25 -5.67 -14.85
C ALA A 206 -24.48 -4.43 -14.36
N ASN A 207 -23.17 -4.56 -14.10
CA ASN A 207 -22.28 -3.45 -13.73
C ASN A 207 -21.64 -2.74 -14.94
N GLY A 208 -22.07 -3.06 -16.16
CA GLY A 208 -21.60 -2.40 -17.38
C GLY A 208 -20.13 -2.71 -17.69
N VAL A 209 -19.63 -3.89 -17.28
CA VAL A 209 -18.23 -4.28 -17.45
C VAL A 209 -18.02 -4.83 -18.86
N HIS A 210 -17.34 -4.06 -19.71
CA HIS A 210 -17.00 -4.47 -21.07
C HIS A 210 -15.67 -5.23 -21.16
N TYR A 211 -14.74 -4.90 -20.26
CA TYR A 211 -13.43 -5.54 -20.22
C TYR A 211 -13.05 -5.89 -18.80
N VAL A 212 -12.38 -7.04 -18.65
CA VAL A 212 -11.79 -7.49 -17.39
C VAL A 212 -10.29 -7.58 -17.57
N VAL A 213 -9.53 -6.98 -16.68
CA VAL A 213 -8.08 -7.15 -16.57
C VAL A 213 -7.82 -8.00 -15.34
N MET A 214 -7.27 -9.20 -15.52
CA MET A 214 -7.09 -10.17 -14.46
C MET A 214 -5.63 -10.64 -14.35
N GLN A 215 -5.12 -10.71 -13.13
CA GLN A 215 -3.94 -11.49 -12.79
C GLN A 215 -4.36 -12.96 -12.55
N PRO A 216 -3.87 -13.92 -13.34
CA PRO A 216 -4.15 -15.34 -13.10
C PRO A 216 -3.62 -15.82 -11.74
N GLY A 217 -4.35 -16.71 -11.09
CA GLY A 217 -4.00 -17.27 -9.78
C GLY A 217 -4.22 -16.30 -8.61
N PHE A 218 -4.89 -15.17 -8.82
CA PHE A 218 -5.07 -14.17 -7.76
C PHE A 218 -6.13 -14.63 -6.74
N TRP A 219 -5.67 -14.96 -5.53
CA TRP A 219 -6.51 -15.40 -4.40
C TRP A 219 -7.36 -16.64 -4.71
N THR A 220 -6.86 -17.53 -5.57
CA THR A 220 -7.54 -18.78 -5.93
C THR A 220 -7.59 -19.81 -4.80
N ASP A 221 -7.08 -19.52 -3.62
CA ASP A 221 -7.39 -20.28 -2.41
C ASP A 221 -8.81 -19.98 -1.87
N LEU A 222 -9.47 -18.93 -2.36
CA LEU A 222 -10.85 -18.59 -2.06
C LEU A 222 -11.78 -19.12 -3.17
N GLU A 223 -12.79 -19.89 -2.80
CA GLU A 223 -13.78 -20.48 -3.72
C GLU A 223 -14.45 -19.42 -4.61
N ALA A 224 -14.82 -18.25 -4.07
CA ALA A 224 -15.42 -17.16 -4.85
C ALA A 224 -14.50 -16.66 -5.98
N MET A 225 -13.17 -16.64 -5.74
CA MET A 225 -12.19 -16.23 -6.74
C MET A 225 -11.91 -17.34 -7.76
N GLN A 226 -11.92 -18.61 -7.34
CA GLN A 226 -11.86 -19.75 -8.26
C GLN A 226 -13.04 -19.76 -9.23
N ARG A 227 -14.26 -19.49 -8.74
CA ARG A 227 -15.45 -19.34 -9.58
C ARG A 227 -15.30 -18.19 -10.57
N PHE A 228 -14.78 -17.05 -10.12
CA PHE A 228 -14.50 -15.92 -11.00
C PHE A 228 -13.51 -16.27 -12.12
N GLU A 229 -12.44 -17.01 -11.83
CA GLU A 229 -11.53 -17.48 -12.88
C GLU A 229 -12.20 -18.46 -13.85
N ARG A 230 -13.05 -19.36 -13.36
CA ARG A 230 -13.87 -20.24 -14.22
C ARG A 230 -14.77 -19.44 -15.16
N VAL A 231 -15.40 -18.38 -14.65
CA VAL A 231 -16.21 -17.46 -15.49
C VAL A 231 -15.36 -16.81 -16.58
N MET A 232 -14.11 -16.41 -16.31
CA MET A 232 -13.22 -15.84 -17.33
C MET A 232 -12.83 -16.81 -18.46
N VAL A 233 -12.97 -18.13 -18.23
CA VAL A 233 -12.70 -19.18 -19.23
C VAL A 233 -13.98 -19.60 -19.98
N SER A 234 -15.16 -19.14 -19.54
CA SER A 234 -16.43 -19.42 -20.22
C SER A 234 -16.56 -18.74 -21.58
N ASP A 235 -17.54 -19.18 -22.37
CA ASP A 235 -17.85 -18.60 -23.69
C ASP A 235 -18.23 -17.11 -23.65
N GLN A 236 -18.57 -16.56 -22.48
CA GLN A 236 -18.84 -15.14 -22.33
C GLN A 236 -17.60 -14.26 -22.53
N PHE A 237 -16.40 -14.80 -22.29
CA PHE A 237 -15.17 -14.01 -22.34
C PHE A 237 -14.25 -14.46 -23.46
N GLU A 238 -13.48 -13.50 -23.98
CA GLU A 238 -12.46 -13.74 -24.99
C GLU A 238 -11.18 -13.04 -24.57
N VAL A 239 -10.05 -13.77 -24.58
CA VAL A 239 -8.74 -13.17 -24.32
C VAL A 239 -8.34 -12.29 -25.51
N VAL A 240 -8.14 -11.00 -25.26
CA VAL A 240 -7.73 -10.04 -26.28
C VAL A 240 -6.25 -9.64 -26.18
N ALA A 241 -5.67 -9.73 -24.98
CA ALA A 241 -4.25 -9.43 -24.77
C ALA A 241 -3.71 -10.13 -23.52
N ARG A 242 -2.41 -10.38 -23.53
CA ARG A 242 -1.62 -10.83 -22.38
C ARG A 242 -0.42 -9.92 -22.22
N ILE A 243 -0.25 -9.35 -21.03
CA ILE A 243 0.77 -8.36 -20.71
C ILE A 243 1.68 -8.95 -19.63
N ALA A 244 2.95 -9.17 -19.95
CA ALA A 244 3.92 -9.65 -18.97
C ALA A 244 4.13 -8.63 -17.85
N THR A 245 4.36 -9.11 -16.62
CA THR A 245 4.66 -8.27 -15.45
C THR A 245 6.06 -8.53 -14.90
N PRO A 246 7.13 -8.19 -15.65
CA PRO A 246 8.49 -8.40 -15.17
C PRO A 246 8.75 -7.60 -13.90
N ALA A 247 9.49 -8.20 -12.97
CA ALA A 247 9.80 -7.65 -11.66
C ALA A 247 11.29 -7.87 -11.32
N ASN A 248 11.87 -6.97 -10.54
CA ASN A 248 13.23 -7.12 -10.00
C ASN A 248 13.30 -7.92 -8.69
N HIS A 249 12.21 -8.60 -8.33
CA HIS A 249 12.10 -9.46 -7.16
C HIS A 249 11.16 -10.61 -7.50
N LYS A 250 11.08 -11.63 -6.62
CA LYS A 250 10.14 -12.73 -6.77
C LYS A 250 8.71 -12.27 -6.52
N ALA A 251 8.08 -11.70 -7.54
CA ALA A 251 6.68 -11.31 -7.55
C ALA A 251 5.79 -12.54 -7.80
N HIS A 252 4.56 -12.52 -7.28
CA HIS A 252 3.58 -13.57 -7.53
C HIS A 252 2.90 -13.39 -8.89
N GLU A 253 2.75 -12.14 -9.31
CA GLU A 253 2.23 -11.74 -10.60
C GLU A 253 3.26 -11.94 -11.72
N THR A 254 2.89 -12.74 -12.72
CA THR A 254 3.73 -13.02 -13.91
C THR A 254 3.15 -12.38 -15.17
N GLU A 255 1.83 -12.27 -15.26
CA GLU A 255 1.11 -11.62 -16.36
C GLU A 255 -0.21 -10.98 -15.89
N LEU A 256 -0.72 -10.09 -16.72
CA LEU A 256 -2.09 -9.58 -16.70
C LEU A 256 -2.77 -9.98 -18.02
N VAL A 257 -3.95 -10.58 -17.92
CA VAL A 257 -4.75 -11.01 -19.07
C VAL A 257 -5.93 -10.06 -19.21
N ILE A 258 -6.15 -9.58 -20.43
CA ILE A 258 -7.29 -8.72 -20.77
C ILE A 258 -8.33 -9.58 -21.46
N TYR A 259 -9.53 -9.61 -20.90
CA TYR A 259 -10.69 -10.30 -21.43
C TYR A 259 -11.72 -9.29 -21.94
N ARG A 260 -12.27 -9.54 -23.12
CA ARG A 260 -13.46 -8.87 -23.63
C ARG A 260 -14.70 -9.64 -23.19
N ASN A 261 -15.67 -8.92 -22.64
CA ASN A 261 -16.99 -9.47 -22.33
C ASN A 261 -17.86 -9.47 -23.60
N LYS A 262 -18.29 -10.65 -24.04
CA LYS A 262 -19.19 -10.89 -25.18
C LYS A 262 -20.66 -10.99 -24.73
N GLY A 263 -20.94 -10.92 -23.44
CA GLY A 263 -22.28 -10.97 -22.88
C GLY A 263 -23.12 -9.73 -23.19
N ALA A 264 -24.40 -9.78 -22.78
CA ALA A 264 -25.31 -8.65 -22.88
C ALA A 264 -25.01 -7.61 -21.78
N VAL A 265 -23.99 -6.79 -22.01
CA VAL A 265 -23.54 -5.77 -21.05
C VAL A 265 -24.58 -4.64 -20.95
N ALA A 266 -25.02 -4.35 -19.72
CA ALA A 266 -25.95 -3.26 -19.47
C ALA A 266 -25.26 -1.89 -19.71
N PRO A 267 -26.01 -0.84 -20.08
CA PRO A 267 -25.49 0.52 -20.06
C PRO A 267 -24.95 0.88 -18.67
N ARG A 268 -23.90 1.70 -18.61
CA ARG A 268 -23.31 2.14 -17.34
C ARG A 268 -24.38 2.75 -16.42
N ARG A 269 -24.50 2.23 -15.20
CA ARG A 269 -25.28 2.87 -14.13
C ARG A 269 -24.53 4.11 -13.63
N GLN A 270 -25.16 5.28 -13.73
CA GLN A 270 -24.77 6.46 -12.96
C GLN A 270 -25.30 6.31 -11.53
N GLY A 271 -24.59 6.79 -10.50
CA GLY A 271 -25.11 6.79 -9.13
C GLY A 271 -24.98 5.46 -8.37
N ALA A 272 -23.84 4.77 -8.42
CA ALA A 272 -23.67 3.53 -7.65
C ALA A 272 -23.44 3.83 -6.16
N ASP A 273 -24.25 3.23 -5.28
CA ASP A 273 -24.02 3.27 -3.84
C ASP A 273 -22.79 2.44 -3.47
N ILE A 274 -21.74 3.12 -2.98
CA ILE A 274 -20.55 2.49 -2.46
C ILE A 274 -20.75 2.23 -0.97
N GLU A 275 -20.77 0.96 -0.59
CA GLU A 275 -20.76 0.56 0.81
C GLU A 275 -19.35 0.69 1.40
N LEU A 276 -19.21 1.60 2.35
CA LEU A 276 -18.02 1.80 3.16
C LEU A 276 -18.16 1.00 4.46
N LYS A 277 -17.89 -0.31 4.40
CA LYS A 277 -17.94 -1.22 5.56
C LYS A 277 -17.17 -0.69 6.78
N ILE A 278 -16.05 0.00 6.56
CA ILE A 278 -15.19 0.55 7.63
C ILE A 278 -15.90 1.58 8.53
N ILE A 279 -16.85 2.33 8.00
CA ILE A 279 -17.65 3.32 8.75
C ILE A 279 -19.14 2.95 8.79
N ASN A 280 -19.48 1.75 8.30
CA ASN A 280 -20.84 1.26 8.15
C ASN A 280 -21.80 2.29 7.48
N ARG A 281 -21.34 2.91 6.39
CA ARG A 281 -22.13 3.88 5.61
C ARG A 281 -22.21 3.51 4.14
N ARG A 282 -23.28 3.94 3.47
CA ARG A 282 -23.37 3.97 2.01
C ARG A 282 -23.22 5.41 1.54
N ILE A 283 -22.43 5.60 0.49
CA ILE A 283 -22.30 6.88 -0.21
C ILE A 283 -22.75 6.68 -1.65
N SER A 284 -23.66 7.53 -2.14
CA SER A 284 -24.03 7.54 -3.55
C SER A 284 -22.92 8.24 -4.33
N ALA A 285 -22.33 7.55 -5.29
CA ALA A 285 -21.35 8.14 -6.20
C ALA A 285 -22.09 8.69 -7.41
N ASP A 286 -22.51 9.96 -7.33
CA ASP A 286 -23.00 10.74 -8.47
C ASP A 286 -21.86 11.08 -9.44
#